data_AF-A0A939A135-F1
#
_entry.id   AF-A0A939A135-F1
#
_cell.length_a   1.000
_cell.length_b   1.000
_cell.length_c   1.000
_cell.angle_alpha   90.00
_cell.angle_beta   90.00
_cell.angle_gamma   90.00
#
_symmetry.space_group_name_H-M   'P 1'
#
loop_
_entity.id
_entity.type
_entity.pdbx_description
1 polymer ?
#
loop_
_entity_poly.entity_id
_entity_poly.type
_entity_poly.pdbx_seq_one_letter_code
_entity_poly.pdbx_strand_id
1 'polypeptide(L)'
;MDIALLVKFLAPCLPFLLNVGNKAVEGASQKVGEDVWNKAKAIWAKLHPKVEAKEAANEAATDVAQKPEDEDLQASLRVQLKKILEADTVLAEEIAKILQASTDQPGDNIQVSANAYDQSTVKQVGKIDANQVSF
;
A
#
# COMPACT_ATOMS: atom_id res chain seq x y z
N MET A 1 -1.24 -0.05 -9.50
CA MET A 1 -1.61 -0.32 -8.08
C MET A 1 -3.10 -0.53 -7.98
N ASP A 2 -3.54 -1.47 -7.14
CA ASP A 2 -4.95 -1.70 -6.87
C ASP A 2 -5.52 -0.67 -5.88
N ILE A 3 -6.32 0.25 -6.38
CA ILE A 3 -6.91 1.35 -5.56
C ILE A 3 -8.00 0.82 -4.64
N ALA A 4 -8.67 -0.28 -5.01
CA ALA A 4 -9.67 -0.89 -4.14
C ALA A 4 -9.01 -1.47 -2.89
N LEU A 5 -7.87 -2.15 -3.04
CA LEU A 5 -7.05 -2.63 -1.94
C LEU A 5 -6.55 -1.49 -1.06
N LEU A 6 -6.09 -0.38 -1.66
CA LEU A 6 -5.67 0.82 -0.93
C LEU A 6 -6.80 1.39 -0.07
N VAL A 7 -8.01 1.53 -0.62
CA VAL A 7 -9.18 2.00 0.13
C VAL A 7 -9.53 1.02 1.24
N LYS A 8 -9.55 -0.28 0.95
CA LYS A 8 -9.88 -1.31 1.94
C LYS A 8 -8.85 -1.39 3.07
N PHE A 9 -7.59 -1.08 2.78
CA PHE A 9 -6.51 -0.95 3.76
C PHE A 9 -6.66 0.32 4.63
N LEU A 10 -7.00 1.45 4.01
CA LEU A 10 -7.16 2.72 4.71
C LEU A 10 -8.49 2.83 5.48
N ALA A 11 -9.56 2.19 5.01
CA ALA A 11 -10.90 2.28 5.59
C ALA A 11 -10.95 2.12 7.12
N PRO A 12 -10.40 1.05 7.72
CA PRO A 12 -10.41 0.91 9.18
C PRO A 12 -9.50 1.92 9.92
N CYS A 13 -8.55 2.56 9.21
CA CYS A 13 -7.62 3.54 9.76
C CYS A 13 -8.11 4.99 9.60
N LEU A 14 -8.92 5.29 8.58
CA LEU A 14 -9.49 6.60 8.28
C LEU A 14 -10.15 7.30 9.47
N PRO A 15 -11.02 6.65 10.28
CA PRO A 15 -11.61 7.31 11.45
C PRO A 15 -10.56 7.82 12.44
N PHE A 16 -9.41 7.15 12.53
CA PHE A 16 -8.31 7.57 13.40
C PHE A 16 -7.40 8.59 12.74
N LEU A 17 -7.23 8.53 11.42
CA LEU A 17 -6.39 9.42 10.61
C LEU A 17 -7.01 10.81 10.43
N LEU A 18 -8.32 10.90 10.25
CA LEU A 18 -9.05 12.18 10.19
C LEU A 18 -9.20 12.82 11.57
N ASN A 19 -9.20 12.00 12.62
CA ASN A 19 -9.40 12.44 14.01
C ASN A 19 -8.06 12.64 14.75
N VAL A 20 -6.95 12.89 14.02
CA VAL A 20 -5.63 13.17 14.61
C VAL A 20 -5.62 14.57 15.24
N GLY A 21 -6.31 14.68 16.37
CA GLY A 21 -6.10 15.67 17.41
C GLY A 21 -5.40 15.01 18.60
N ASN A 22 -4.10 14.72 18.46
CA ASN A 22 -3.13 14.39 19.52
C ASN A 22 -3.43 13.28 20.55
N LYS A 23 -4.58 12.58 20.53
CA LYS A 23 -4.97 11.58 21.56
C LYS A 23 -5.44 10.22 21.04
N ALA A 24 -5.59 10.02 19.73
CA ALA A 24 -6.16 8.78 19.17
C ALA A 24 -5.11 7.71 18.77
N VAL A 25 -3.81 7.99 18.93
CA VAL A 25 -2.72 7.18 18.37
C VAL A 25 -2.62 5.81 19.04
N GLU A 26 -2.92 5.71 20.34
CA GLU A 26 -2.78 4.47 21.11
C GLU A 26 -3.87 3.41 20.80
N GLY A 27 -5.08 3.84 20.43
CA GLY A 27 -6.18 2.92 20.13
C GLY A 27 -6.12 2.32 18.71
N ALA A 28 -5.58 3.07 17.76
CA ALA A 28 -5.51 2.66 16.36
C ALA A 28 -4.44 1.59 16.12
N SER A 29 -3.21 1.82 16.60
CA SER A 29 -2.10 0.87 16.46
C SER A 29 -2.38 -0.47 17.15
N GLN A 30 -3.12 -0.47 18.26
CA GLN A 30 -3.51 -1.71 18.94
C GLN A 30 -4.57 -2.51 18.17
N LYS A 31 -5.44 -1.85 17.39
CA LYS A 31 -6.49 -2.52 16.60
C LYS A 31 -6.00 -3.08 15.28
N VAL A 32 -5.21 -2.31 14.53
CA VAL A 32 -4.78 -2.70 13.18
C VAL A 32 -3.34 -3.23 13.14
N GLY A 33 -2.60 -3.09 14.23
CA GLY A 33 -1.16 -3.36 14.30
C GLY A 33 -0.33 -2.11 14.04
N GLU A 34 0.80 -1.99 14.73
CA GLU A 34 1.68 -0.83 14.64
C GLU A 34 2.26 -0.63 13.22
N ASP A 35 2.66 -1.72 12.56
CA ASP A 35 3.20 -1.68 11.20
C ASP A 35 2.16 -1.16 10.18
N VAL A 36 0.96 -1.74 10.22
CA VAL A 36 -0.19 -1.34 9.39
C VAL A 36 -0.56 0.11 9.66
N TRP A 37 -0.59 0.54 10.93
CA TRP A 37 -0.89 1.91 11.31
C TRP A 37 0.17 2.91 10.82
N ASN A 38 1.45 2.57 10.94
CA ASN A 38 2.53 3.43 10.46
C ASN A 38 2.52 3.56 8.94
N LYS A 39 2.25 2.47 8.20
CA LYS A 39 2.03 2.51 6.75
C LYS A 39 0.82 3.36 6.38
N ALA A 40 -0.32 3.16 7.03
CA ALA A 40 -1.53 3.91 6.77
C ALA A 40 -1.32 5.42 6.99
N LYS A 41 -0.63 5.81 8.07
CA LYS A 41 -0.21 7.20 8.32
C LYS A 41 0.70 7.75 7.21
N ALA A 42 1.70 6.99 6.79
CA ALA A 42 2.65 7.44 5.76
C ALA A 42 1.94 7.64 4.40
N ILE A 43 1.05 6.73 4.03
CA ILE A 43 0.21 6.84 2.83
C ILE A 43 -0.72 8.05 2.96
N TRP A 44 -1.43 8.16 4.07
CA TRP A 44 -2.40 9.23 4.30
C TRP A 44 -1.75 10.61 4.32
N ALA A 45 -0.56 10.77 4.92
CA ALA A 45 0.16 12.04 4.93
C ALA A 45 0.46 12.58 3.52
N LYS A 46 0.64 11.69 2.54
CA LYS A 46 0.86 12.04 1.13
C LYS A 46 -0.46 12.30 0.39
N LEU A 47 -1.51 11.55 0.74
CA LEU A 47 -2.81 11.59 0.07
C LEU A 47 -3.70 12.74 0.57
N HIS A 48 -3.68 13.00 1.87
CA HIS A 48 -4.46 14.01 2.58
C HIS A 48 -4.42 15.39 1.91
N PRO A 49 -3.26 16.00 1.58
CA PRO A 49 -3.25 17.33 0.96
C PRO A 49 -3.93 17.34 -0.42
N LYS A 50 -3.93 16.22 -1.15
CA LYS A 50 -4.62 16.11 -2.45
C LYS A 50 -6.11 15.83 -2.29
N VAL A 51 -6.48 15.14 -1.22
CA VAL A 51 -7.86 14.87 -0.82
C VAL A 51 -8.52 16.15 -0.31
N GLU A 52 -7.86 16.91 0.58
CA GLU A 52 -8.32 18.23 1.04
C GLU A 52 -8.46 19.23 -0.11
N ALA A 53 -7.54 19.21 -1.07
CA ALA A 53 -7.61 20.06 -2.25
C ALA A 53 -8.81 19.75 -3.17
N LYS A 54 -9.46 18.59 -3.02
CA LYS A 54 -10.64 18.19 -3.76
C LYS A 54 -11.81 17.94 -2.81
N GLU A 55 -12.74 18.87 -2.74
CA GLU A 55 -13.92 18.78 -1.87
C GLU A 55 -14.65 17.43 -1.96
N ALA A 56 -14.89 16.92 -3.17
CA ALA A 56 -15.52 15.60 -3.38
C ALA A 56 -14.70 14.41 -2.83
N ALA A 57 -13.36 14.52 -2.78
CA ALA A 57 -12.50 13.51 -2.18
C ALA A 57 -12.53 13.61 -0.65
N ASN A 58 -12.53 14.85 -0.12
CA ASN A 58 -12.61 15.10 1.32
C ASN A 58 -13.94 14.63 1.93
N GLU A 59 -15.05 14.87 1.23
CA GLU A 59 -16.37 14.36 1.61
C GLU A 59 -16.35 12.83 1.65
N ALA A 60 -15.94 12.19 0.54
CA ALA A 60 -15.86 10.73 0.47
C ALA A 60 -14.94 10.11 1.54
N ALA A 61 -13.83 10.76 1.89
CA ALA A 61 -12.95 10.30 2.97
C ALA A 61 -13.62 10.38 4.34
N THR A 62 -14.39 11.44 4.58
CA THR A 62 -15.15 11.65 5.81
C THR A 62 -16.29 10.63 5.93
N ASP A 63 -17.02 10.39 4.85
CA ASP A 63 -18.07 9.38 4.78
C ASP A 63 -17.55 7.97 5.09
N VAL A 64 -16.44 7.56 4.47
CA VAL A 64 -15.80 6.27 4.78
C VAL A 64 -15.27 6.24 6.22
N ALA A 65 -14.79 7.35 6.76
CA ALA A 65 -14.38 7.40 8.16
C ALA A 65 -15.55 7.20 9.13
N GLN A 66 -16.74 7.68 8.80
CA GLN A 66 -17.95 7.42 9.58
C GLN A 66 -18.43 5.97 9.45
N LYS A 67 -18.35 5.40 8.24
CA LYS A 67 -18.74 4.01 7.96
C LYS A 67 -17.68 3.28 7.14
N PRO A 68 -16.63 2.76 7.80
CA PRO A 68 -15.51 2.13 7.10
C PRO A 68 -15.87 0.79 6.46
N GLU A 69 -17.01 0.20 6.82
CA GLU A 69 -17.50 -1.08 6.27
C GLU A 69 -18.48 -0.90 5.10
N ASP A 70 -18.88 0.34 4.81
CA ASP A 70 -19.84 0.63 3.75
C ASP A 70 -19.18 0.57 2.36
N GLU A 71 -19.61 -0.39 1.54
CA GLU A 71 -19.01 -0.62 0.23
C GLU A 71 -19.28 0.51 -0.76
N ASP A 72 -20.40 1.22 -0.63
CA ASP A 72 -20.78 2.32 -1.52
C ASP A 72 -19.92 3.57 -1.24
N LEU A 73 -19.67 3.86 0.04
CA LEU A 73 -18.76 4.92 0.45
C LEU A 73 -17.31 4.58 0.07
N GLN A 74 -16.87 3.32 0.25
CA GLN A 74 -15.57 2.88 -0.23
C GLN A 74 -15.43 3.02 -1.76
N ALA A 75 -16.48 2.70 -2.52
CA ALA A 75 -16.48 2.86 -3.97
C ALA A 75 -16.36 4.35 -4.36
N SER A 76 -17.06 5.23 -3.66
CA SER A 76 -16.97 6.68 -3.86
C SER A 76 -15.55 7.20 -3.62
N LEU A 77 -14.94 6.84 -2.48
CA LEU A 77 -13.55 7.21 -2.18
C LEU A 77 -12.59 6.65 -3.23
N ARG A 78 -12.76 5.39 -3.65
CA ARG A 78 -11.95 4.76 -4.70
C ARG A 78 -11.96 5.56 -6.00
N VAL A 79 -13.13 6.06 -6.43
CA VAL A 79 -13.25 6.87 -7.66
C VAL A 79 -12.51 8.20 -7.51
N GLN A 80 -12.61 8.86 -6.35
CA GLN A 80 -11.94 10.14 -6.11
C GLN A 80 -10.42 9.97 -6.02
N LEU A 81 -9.95 8.95 -5.30
CA LEU A 81 -8.53 8.62 -5.23
C LEU A 81 -7.98 8.25 -6.60
N LYS A 82 -8.74 7.49 -7.41
CA LYS A 82 -8.36 7.20 -8.79
C LYS A 82 -8.08 8.48 -9.58
N LYS A 83 -8.99 9.46 -9.54
CA LYS A 83 -8.80 10.75 -10.23
C LYS A 83 -7.61 11.55 -9.70
N ILE A 84 -7.26 11.42 -8.41
CA ILE A 84 -6.08 12.09 -7.82
C ILE A 84 -4.80 11.42 -8.30
N LEU A 85 -4.74 10.09 -8.22
CA LEU A 85 -3.57 9.29 -8.56
C LEU A 85 -3.31 9.23 -10.07
N GLU A 86 -4.36 9.30 -10.90
CA GLU A 86 -4.23 9.45 -12.35
C GLU A 86 -3.70 10.83 -12.75
N ALA A 87 -4.01 11.86 -11.96
CA ALA A 87 -3.48 13.21 -12.17
C ALA A 87 -2.04 13.37 -11.64
N ASP A 88 -1.63 12.50 -10.71
CA ASP A 88 -0.35 12.57 -10.01
C ASP A 88 0.28 11.17 -9.93
N THR A 89 0.80 10.72 -11.06
CA THR A 89 1.35 9.37 -11.21
C THR A 89 2.51 9.11 -10.26
N VAL A 90 3.31 10.15 -9.96
CA VAL A 90 4.42 10.08 -9.00
C VAL A 90 3.90 9.75 -7.61
N LEU A 91 2.84 10.42 -7.15
CA LEU A 91 2.18 10.09 -5.90
C LEU A 91 1.65 8.65 -5.87
N ALA A 92 1.08 8.18 -6.99
CA ALA A 92 0.59 6.82 -7.12
C ALA A 92 1.70 5.78 -6.95
N GLU A 93 2.86 6.00 -7.56
CA GLU A 93 4.02 5.12 -7.41
C GLU A 93 4.57 5.12 -5.98
N GLU A 94 4.67 6.28 -5.35
CA GLU A 94 5.15 6.41 -3.97
C GLU A 94 4.23 5.67 -2.98
N ILE A 95 2.90 5.85 -3.12
CA ILE A 95 1.94 5.12 -2.29
C ILE A 95 2.03 3.61 -2.56
N ALA A 96 2.25 3.20 -3.80
CA ALA A 96 2.40 1.79 -4.15
C ALA A 96 3.63 1.17 -3.51
N LYS A 97 4.75 1.91 -3.43
CA LYS A 97 5.94 1.47 -2.73
C LYS A 97 5.69 1.34 -1.24
N ILE A 98 5.05 2.31 -0.59
CA ILE A 98 4.75 2.25 0.85
C ILE A 98 3.82 1.07 1.16
N LEU A 99 2.81 0.83 0.32
CA LEU A 99 1.89 -0.29 0.49
C LEU A 99 2.62 -1.63 0.34
N GLN A 100 3.48 -1.77 -0.67
CA GLN A 100 4.23 -3.00 -0.97
C GLN A 100 5.46 -3.22 -0.09
N ALA A 101 5.99 -2.19 0.57
CA ALA A 101 7.17 -2.29 1.43
C ALA A 101 6.85 -3.06 2.71
N SER A 102 6.68 -4.37 2.63
CA SER A 102 6.63 -5.26 3.78
C SER A 102 8.06 -5.35 4.33
N THR A 103 8.33 -4.69 5.45
CA THR A 103 9.59 -4.80 6.21
C THR A 103 10.85 -4.72 5.35
N ASP A 104 11.27 -3.51 4.98
CA ASP A 104 12.70 -3.27 4.79
C ASP A 104 13.12 -2.24 5.84
N GLN A 105 13.78 -2.74 6.87
CA GLN A 105 14.56 -1.93 7.78
C GLN A 105 15.51 -1.05 6.95
N PRO A 106 15.84 0.18 7.41
CA PRO A 106 16.89 0.97 6.78
C PRO A 106 18.24 0.25 6.95
N GLY A 107 18.64 -0.51 5.94
CA GLY A 107 19.98 -1.05 5.81
C GLY A 107 20.03 -2.49 5.28
N ASP A 108 19.78 -2.70 4.00
CA ASP A 108 20.75 -3.40 3.13
C ASP A 108 20.37 -3.23 1.65
N ASN A 109 21.31 -2.69 0.88
CA ASN A 109 21.49 -2.91 -0.55
C ASN A 109 20.24 -2.92 -1.47
N ILE A 110 19.93 -1.75 -2.04
CA ILE A 110 19.05 -1.63 -3.22
C ILE A 110 19.67 -2.42 -4.39
N GLN A 111 19.32 -3.70 -4.51
CA GLN A 111 19.29 -4.40 -5.79
C GLN A 111 17.85 -4.32 -6.31
N VAL A 112 17.58 -3.26 -7.07
CA VAL A 112 16.41 -3.16 -7.94
C VAL A 112 16.49 -4.31 -8.95
N SER A 113 15.89 -5.43 -8.59
CA SER A 113 15.47 -6.46 -9.53
C SER A 113 14.07 -6.08 -9.99
N ALA A 114 13.99 -5.11 -10.90
CA ALA A 114 12.79 -4.93 -11.69
C ALA A 114 12.58 -6.24 -12.45
N ASN A 115 11.52 -6.96 -12.10
CA ASN A 115 11.15 -8.22 -12.72
C ASN A 115 10.82 -7.93 -14.19
N ALA A 116 11.82 -8.11 -15.05
CA ALA A 116 11.58 -8.37 -16.45
C ALA A 116 10.73 -9.64 -16.52
N TYR A 117 9.52 -9.47 -17.00
CA TYR A 117 8.59 -10.50 -17.43
C TYR A 117 9.25 -11.26 -18.58
N ASP A 118 10.08 -12.25 -18.26
CA ASP A 118 10.46 -13.32 -19.18
C ASP A 118 10.39 -14.65 -18.43
N GLN A 119 9.21 -15.26 -18.50
CA GLN A 119 9.07 -16.68 -18.21
C GLN A 119 9.80 -17.45 -19.31
N SER A 120 10.92 -18.10 -19.00
CA SER A 120 11.35 -19.31 -19.72
C SER A 120 12.32 -20.17 -18.91
N THR A 121 11.72 -21.11 -18.17
CA THR A 121 12.20 -22.50 -17.99
C THR A 121 13.66 -22.73 -17.55
N VAL A 122 13.92 -22.68 -16.24
CA VAL A 122 14.95 -23.57 -15.67
C VAL A 122 14.31 -24.94 -15.50
N LYS A 123 14.46 -25.76 -16.55
CA LYS A 123 14.26 -27.20 -16.46
C LYS A 123 15.34 -27.75 -15.54
N GLN A 124 14.93 -28.08 -14.33
CA GLN A 124 15.60 -29.04 -13.47
C GLN A 124 15.85 -30.32 -14.27
N VAL A 125 17.11 -30.56 -14.66
CA VAL A 125 17.55 -31.86 -15.15
C VAL A 125 18.69 -32.33 -14.27
N GLY A 126 18.34 -33.17 -13.29
CA GLY A 126 19.30 -34.08 -12.70
C GLY A 126 19.72 -35.10 -13.75
N LYS A 127 21.03 -35.31 -13.90
CA LYS A 127 21.64 -36.55 -14.41
C LYS A 127 22.99 -36.73 -13.68
N ILE A 128 23.03 -37.53 -12.61
CA ILE A 128 23.56 -38.91 -12.56
C ILE A 128 24.89 -39.17 -13.31
N ASP A 129 25.82 -39.71 -12.51
CA ASP A 129 26.92 -40.63 -12.80
C ASP A 129 28.04 -40.29 -13.80
N ALA A 130 29.28 -40.27 -13.27
CA ALA A 130 30.46 -40.81 -13.95
C ALA A 130 31.56 -41.19 -12.95
N ASN A 131 31.56 -42.47 -12.55
CA ASN A 131 32.75 -43.23 -12.20
C ASN A 131 33.69 -43.35 -13.43
N GLN A 132 34.94 -42.85 -13.36
CA GLN A 132 36.19 -43.52 -13.80
C GLN A 132 37.44 -42.59 -13.88
N VAL A 133 38.45 -42.93 -13.06
CA VAL A 133 39.89 -43.21 -13.32
C VAL A 133 40.79 -42.30 -14.21
N SER A 134 42.04 -42.14 -13.71
CA SER A 134 43.35 -41.76 -14.33
C SER A 134 43.80 -40.32 -14.00
N PHE A 135 45.02 -40.06 -13.50
CA PHE A 135 46.33 -40.64 -13.81
C PHE A 135 47.18 -40.93 -12.57
#